data_AF-A0A1H3X8P6-F1
#
_entry.id   AF-A0A1H3X8P6-F1
#
_cell.length_a   1.000
_cell.length_b   1.000
_cell.length_c   1.000
_cell.angle_alpha   90.00
_cell.angle_beta   90.00
_cell.angle_gamma   90.00
#
_symmetry.space_group_name_H-M   'P 1'
#
loop_
_entity.id
_entity.type
_entity.pdbx_description
1 polymer ?
#
loop_
_entity_poly.entity_id
_entity_poly.type
_entity_poly.pdbx_seq_one_letter_code
_entity_poly.pdbx_strand_id
1 'polypeptide(L)'
;MKIHTLYKSRIKQSSKAFDDTARLYCRAVDFYINVCLNEWKDASKCSNSKDAVNFCESVSLRTKARPATKYDFSGYLYKFPCYLRRAAIASAFGKVSSYKSNLANWNANPVGEKPGIPHT
;
A
#
# COMPACT_ATOMS: atom_id res chain seq x y z
N MET A 1 19.18 9.97 13.19
CA MET A 1 18.81 9.17 14.39
C MET A 1 20.07 8.94 15.21
N LYS A 2 20.18 9.51 16.42
CA LYS A 2 21.31 9.22 17.32
C LYS A 2 21.00 7.93 18.09
N ILE A 3 21.78 6.89 17.84
CA ILE A 3 21.62 5.57 18.48
C ILE A 3 22.47 5.55 19.74
N HIS A 4 21.84 5.61 20.91
CA HIS A 4 22.52 5.44 22.18
C HIS A 4 22.37 3.98 22.62
N THR A 5 23.48 3.23 22.62
CA THR A 5 23.48 1.81 23.00
C THR A 5 24.09 1.69 24.40
N LEU A 6 23.30 1.20 25.37
CA LEU A 6 23.71 1.12 26.79
C LEU A 6 24.70 -0.04 27.07
N TYR A 7 24.90 -0.96 26.12
CA TYR A 7 25.78 -2.11 26.27
C TYR A 7 26.43 -2.48 24.94
N LYS A 8 27.61 -3.10 25.01
CA LYS A 8 28.43 -3.49 23.86
C LYS A 8 27.84 -4.72 23.15
N SER A 9 26.65 -4.60 22.57
CA SER A 9 26.10 -5.61 21.66
C SER A 9 26.45 -5.28 20.21
N ARG A 10 27.00 -6.27 19.51
CA ARG A 10 27.16 -6.20 18.06
C ARG A 10 25.85 -6.69 17.45
N ILE A 11 25.09 -5.81 16.82
CA ILE A 11 23.98 -6.22 15.96
C ILE A 11 24.60 -6.98 14.80
N LYS A 12 24.51 -8.31 14.80
CA LYS A 12 24.87 -9.10 13.61
C LYS A 12 23.89 -8.68 12.51
N GLN A 13 24.40 -8.15 11.41
CA GLN A 13 23.56 -7.87 10.25
C GLN A 13 23.06 -9.18 9.66
N SER A 14 21.88 -9.62 10.07
CA SER A 14 21.10 -10.64 9.36
C SER A 14 20.05 -9.92 8.53
N SER A 15 20.45 -9.30 7.41
CA SER A 15 19.51 -8.67 6.47
C SER A 15 18.36 -9.61 6.10
N LYS A 16 18.67 -10.90 5.94
CA LYS A 16 17.73 -11.99 5.65
C LYS A 16 16.63 -12.21 6.71
N ALA A 17 16.81 -11.75 7.95
CA ALA A 17 15.84 -12.00 9.01
C ALA A 17 14.49 -11.31 8.77
N PHE A 18 14.44 -10.28 7.92
CA PHE A 18 13.22 -9.55 7.58
C PHE A 18 12.73 -9.79 6.15
N ASP A 19 13.41 -10.62 5.36
CA ASP A 19 13.05 -10.84 3.96
C ASP A 19 11.61 -11.35 3.83
N ASP A 20 11.20 -12.27 4.69
CA ASP A 20 9.83 -12.79 4.69
C ASP A 20 8.79 -11.73 5.06
N THR A 21 9.10 -10.89 6.05
CA THR A 21 8.24 -9.78 6.48
C THR A 21 8.11 -8.72 5.37
N ALA A 22 9.23 -8.39 4.71
CA ALA A 22 9.25 -7.47 3.58
C ALA A 22 8.44 -8.02 2.41
N ARG A 23 8.59 -9.30 2.08
CA ARG A 23 7.78 -9.97 1.05
C ARG A 23 6.29 -9.92 1.38
N LEU A 24 5.91 -10.16 2.63
CA LEU A 24 4.51 -10.08 3.07
C LEU A 24 3.96 -8.66 2.95
N TYR A 25 4.75 -7.65 3.30
CA TYR A 25 4.39 -6.24 3.12
C TYR A 25 4.21 -5.89 1.65
N CYS A 26 5.15 -6.26 0.78
CA CYS A 26 5.05 -5.98 -0.66
C CYS A 26 3.80 -6.61 -1.27
N ARG A 27 3.47 -7.85 -0.90
CA ARG A 27 2.22 -8.51 -1.33
C ARG A 27 0.97 -7.75 -0.87
N ALA A 28 0.99 -7.17 0.33
CA ALA A 28 -0.12 -6.34 0.81
C ALA A 28 -0.23 -5.04 0.00
N VAL A 29 0.90 -4.40 -0.31
CA VAL A 29 0.94 -3.21 -1.16
C VAL A 29 0.39 -3.52 -2.56
N ASP A 30 0.81 -4.62 -3.19
CA ASP A 30 0.31 -5.03 -4.51
C ASP A 30 -1.20 -5.27 -4.52
N PHE A 31 -1.72 -5.94 -3.48
CA PHE A 31 -3.16 -6.10 -3.30
C PHE A 31 -3.87 -4.73 -3.29
N TYR A 32 -3.38 -3.78 -2.50
CA TYR A 32 -3.99 -2.46 -2.40
C TYR A 32 -3.77 -1.59 -3.64
N ILE A 33 -2.69 -1.79 -4.40
CA ILE A 33 -2.51 -1.15 -5.71
C ILE A 33 -3.64 -1.58 -6.64
N ASN A 34 -3.93 -2.89 -6.71
CA ASN A 34 -5.01 -3.41 -7.54
C ASN A 34 -6.38 -2.87 -7.10
N VAL A 35 -6.66 -2.82 -5.79
CA VAL A 35 -7.89 -2.22 -5.26
C VAL A 35 -8.00 -0.75 -5.64
N CYS A 36 -6.94 0.03 -5.47
CA CYS A 36 -6.92 1.46 -5.82
C CYS A 36 -7.07 1.71 -7.32
N LEU A 37 -6.50 0.84 -8.18
CA LEU A 37 -6.65 0.94 -9.63
C LEU A 37 -8.09 0.65 -10.07
N ASN A 38 -8.71 -0.39 -9.49
CA ASN A 38 -10.09 -0.78 -9.81
C ASN A 38 -11.12 0.23 -9.31
N GLU A 39 -10.93 0.76 -8.10
CA GLU A 39 -11.84 1.73 -7.47
C GLU A 39 -11.35 3.19 -7.64
N TRP A 40 -10.56 3.48 -8.67
CA TRP A 40 -9.91 4.79 -8.81
C TRP A 40 -10.90 5.96 -8.82
N LYS A 41 -12.11 5.77 -9.36
CA LYS A 41 -13.14 6.81 -9.42
C LYS A 41 -13.54 7.35 -8.04
N ASP A 42 -13.52 6.49 -7.03
CA ASP A 42 -13.86 6.86 -5.66
C ASP A 42 -12.61 7.17 -4.85
N ALA A 43 -11.52 6.43 -5.07
CA ALA A 43 -10.23 6.70 -4.41
C ALA A 43 -9.67 8.08 -4.78
N SER A 44 -9.88 8.57 -6.00
CA SER A 44 -9.39 9.89 -6.43
C SER A 44 -10.10 11.06 -5.73
N LYS A 45 -11.25 10.81 -5.09
CA LYS A 45 -11.99 11.83 -4.31
C LYS A 45 -11.40 12.01 -2.92
N CYS A 46 -10.52 11.11 -2.47
CA CYS A 46 -9.89 11.21 -1.15
C CYS A 46 -8.88 12.36 -1.13
N SER A 47 -9.11 13.35 -0.28
CA SER A 47 -8.26 14.53 -0.16
C SER A 47 -6.93 14.27 0.55
N ASN A 48 -6.88 13.25 1.42
CA ASN A 48 -5.70 12.93 2.22
C ASN A 48 -5.48 11.41 2.35
N SER A 49 -4.29 11.04 2.84
CA SER A 49 -3.91 9.63 3.05
C SER A 49 -4.80 8.90 4.06
N LYS A 50 -5.32 9.61 5.08
CA LYS A 50 -6.24 9.03 6.08
C LYS A 50 -7.57 8.63 5.45
N ASP A 51 -8.11 9.44 4.55
CA ASP A 51 -9.35 9.19 3.83
C ASP A 51 -9.18 8.03 2.87
N ALA A 52 -8.05 7.97 2.15
CA ALA A 52 -7.71 6.84 1.29
C ALA A 52 -7.60 5.53 2.09
N VAL A 53 -6.99 5.58 3.29
CA VAL A 53 -6.92 4.44 4.20
C VAL A 53 -8.31 3.99 4.64
N ASN A 54 -9.14 4.92 5.11
CA ASN A 54 -10.50 4.61 5.55
C ASN A 54 -11.36 4.03 4.42
N PHE A 55 -11.24 4.60 3.22
CA PHE A 55 -11.90 4.10 2.02
C PHE A 55 -11.47 2.67 1.72
N CYS A 56 -10.17 2.41 1.55
CA CYS A 56 -9.68 1.08 1.21
C CYS A 56 -10.02 0.04 2.29
N GLU A 57 -9.94 0.40 3.58
CA GLU A 57 -10.39 -0.45 4.68
C GLU A 57 -11.86 -0.82 4.53
N SER A 58 -12.71 0.15 4.21
CA SER A 58 -14.15 -0.06 4.09
C SER A 58 -14.55 -0.99 2.94
N VAL A 59 -13.73 -1.09 1.89
CA VAL A 59 -13.99 -1.95 0.71
C VAL A 59 -13.29 -3.32 0.82
N SER A 60 -12.26 -3.46 1.68
CA SER A 60 -11.41 -4.66 1.76
C SER A 60 -11.51 -5.46 3.07
N LEU A 61 -12.02 -4.87 4.16
CA LEU A 61 -12.09 -5.51 5.47
C LEU A 61 -13.52 -5.70 5.93
N ARG A 62 -13.85 -6.97 6.18
CA ARG A 62 -15.12 -7.35 6.78
C ARG A 62 -15.14 -6.92 8.24
N THR A 63 -16.21 -6.26 8.63
CA THR A 63 -16.48 -5.90 10.03
C THR A 63 -17.87 -6.35 10.40
N LYS A 64 -18.20 -6.41 11.70
CA LYS A 64 -19.57 -6.77 12.13
C LYS A 64 -20.63 -5.86 11.51
N ALA A 65 -20.32 -4.57 11.35
CA ALA A 65 -21.21 -3.59 10.73
C ALA A 65 -21.21 -3.65 9.19
N ARG A 66 -20.18 -4.23 8.57
CA ARG A 66 -20.03 -4.39 7.11
C ARG A 66 -19.59 -5.82 6.78
N PRO A 67 -20.54 -6.77 6.75
CA PRO A 67 -20.20 -8.19 6.58
C PRO A 67 -19.85 -8.55 5.13
N ALA A 68 -20.32 -7.76 4.16
CA ALA A 68 -20.04 -7.93 2.74
C ALA A 68 -19.07 -6.84 2.26
N THR A 69 -17.91 -7.25 1.74
CA THR A 69 -16.89 -6.39 1.15
C THR A 69 -16.54 -6.91 -0.23
N LYS A 70 -16.22 -6.01 -1.16
CA LYS A 70 -15.91 -6.39 -2.56
C LYS A 70 -14.59 -7.16 -2.65
N TYR A 71 -13.65 -6.83 -1.78
CA TYR A 71 -12.37 -7.52 -1.67
C TYR A 71 -12.25 -8.17 -0.28
N ASP A 72 -11.55 -9.31 -0.20
CA ASP A 72 -11.28 -10.00 1.06
C ASP A 72 -9.78 -9.99 1.36
N PHE A 73 -9.33 -8.95 2.06
CA PHE A 73 -7.93 -8.85 2.49
C PHE A 73 -7.60 -9.87 3.59
N SER A 74 -8.55 -10.18 4.47
CA SER A 74 -8.35 -11.11 5.58
C SER A 74 -8.14 -12.55 5.12
N GLY A 75 -8.80 -12.95 4.01
CA GLY A 75 -8.54 -14.21 3.32
C GLY A 75 -7.21 -14.21 2.55
N TYR A 76 -6.81 -13.07 1.98
CA TYR A 76 -5.55 -12.96 1.24
C TYR A 76 -4.31 -12.99 2.15
N LEU A 77 -4.33 -12.23 3.26
CA LEU A 77 -3.26 -12.19 4.25
C LEU A 77 -3.84 -12.34 5.67
N TYR A 78 -3.83 -13.58 6.15
CA TYR A 78 -4.37 -13.93 7.46
C TYR A 78 -3.65 -13.19 8.59
N LYS A 79 -4.42 -12.57 9.50
CA LYS A 79 -3.94 -11.86 10.70
C LYS A 79 -2.85 -10.81 10.45
N PHE A 80 -2.92 -10.13 9.31
CA PHE A 80 -1.97 -9.07 8.98
C PHE A 80 -2.09 -7.87 9.95
N PRO A 81 -0.98 -7.33 10.49
CA PRO A 81 -1.02 -6.24 11.46
C PRO A 81 -1.68 -4.96 10.92
N CYS A 82 -2.55 -4.34 11.73
CA CYS A 82 -3.36 -3.20 11.28
C CYS A 82 -2.52 -1.97 10.90
N TYR A 83 -1.47 -1.65 11.65
CA TYR A 83 -0.60 -0.50 11.37
C TYR A 83 0.16 -0.68 10.05
N LEU A 84 0.63 -1.90 9.81
CA LEU A 84 1.38 -2.27 8.61
C LEU A 84 0.45 -2.27 7.38
N ARG A 85 -0.82 -2.64 7.57
CA ARG A 85 -1.87 -2.54 6.56
C ARG A 85 -2.18 -1.10 6.17
N ARG A 86 -2.35 -0.20 7.16
CA ARG A 86 -2.56 1.23 6.90
C ARG A 86 -1.36 1.83 6.15
N ALA A 87 -0.14 1.44 6.52
CA ALA A 87 1.08 1.83 5.79
C ALA A 87 1.11 1.31 4.35
N ALA A 88 0.71 0.05 4.14
CA ALA A 88 0.63 -0.56 2.81
C ALA A 88 -0.40 0.17 1.92
N ILE A 89 -1.57 0.50 2.45
CA ILE A 89 -2.60 1.27 1.74
C ILE A 89 -2.08 2.66 1.36
N ALA A 90 -1.47 3.39 2.30
CA ALA A 90 -0.92 4.71 2.03
C ALA A 90 0.16 4.67 0.92
N SER A 91 1.02 3.66 0.97
CA SER A 91 2.05 3.43 -0.06
C SER A 91 1.45 3.10 -1.43
N ALA A 92 0.45 2.22 -1.47
CA ALA A 92 -0.26 1.85 -2.68
C ALA A 92 -0.98 3.04 -3.31
N PHE A 93 -1.70 3.82 -2.50
CA PHE A 93 -2.41 5.02 -2.95
C PHE A 93 -1.45 6.05 -3.53
N GLY A 94 -0.31 6.31 -2.88
CA GLY A 94 0.73 7.21 -3.39
C GLY A 94 1.27 6.77 -4.75
N LYS A 95 1.59 5.48 -4.91
CA LYS A 95 2.05 4.91 -6.19
C LYS A 95 1.00 5.07 -7.30
N VAL A 96 -0.26 4.74 -7.02
CA VAL A 96 -1.34 4.83 -8.02
C VAL A 96 -1.65 6.28 -8.38
N SER A 97 -1.65 7.18 -7.40
CA SER A 97 -1.83 8.62 -7.63
C SER A 97 -0.73 9.18 -8.52
N SER A 98 0.53 8.86 -8.23
CA SER A 98 1.66 9.26 -9.08
C SER A 98 1.54 8.69 -10.50
N TYR A 99 1.21 7.41 -10.64
CA TYR A 99 0.99 6.78 -11.94
C TYR A 99 -0.10 7.49 -12.75
N LYS A 100 -1.25 7.79 -12.13
CA LYS A 100 -2.39 8.43 -12.81
C LYS A 100 -2.07 9.84 -13.26
N SER A 101 -1.39 10.62 -12.41
CA SER A 101 -0.95 11.98 -12.76
C SER A 101 0.10 11.96 -13.88
N ASN A 102 1.08 11.06 -13.80
CA ASN A 102 2.09 10.92 -14.85
C ASN A 102 1.48 10.46 -16.18
N LEU A 103 0.52 9.54 -16.14
CA LEU A 103 -0.20 9.08 -17.33
C LEU A 103 -1.01 10.21 -17.96
N ALA A 104 -1.67 11.05 -17.14
CA ALA A 104 -2.39 12.22 -17.64
C ALA A 104 -1.44 13.23 -18.29
N ASN A 105 -0.29 13.51 -17.67
CA ASN A 105 0.74 14.38 -18.23
C ASN A 105 1.30 13.85 -19.55
N TRP A 106 1.58 12.55 -19.63
CA TRP A 106 2.07 11.91 -20.86
C TRP A 106 1.01 11.91 -21.96
N ASN A 107 -0.27 11.71 -21.63
CA ASN A 107 -1.35 11.82 -22.62
C ASN A 107 -1.50 13.25 -23.16
N ALA A 108 -1.22 14.27 -22.35
CA ALA A 108 -1.25 15.66 -22.78
C ALA A 108 -0.01 16.04 -23.60
N ASN A 109 1.18 15.59 -23.20
CA ASN A 109 2.45 15.82 -23.86
C ASN A 109 3.27 14.51 -23.88
N PRO A 110 3.19 13.70 -24.95
CA PRO A 110 3.82 12.39 -25.02
C PRO A 110 5.33 12.53 -25.28
N VAL A 111 6.06 12.84 -24.21
CA VAL A 111 7.52 12.93 -24.19
C VAL A 111 8.07 11.74 -23.40
N GLY A 112 8.97 10.99 -24.03
CA GLY A 112 9.57 9.80 -23.42
C GLY A 112 8.63 8.60 -23.35
N GLU A 113 8.99 7.63 -22.53
CA GLU A 113 8.26 6.37 -22.40
C GLU A 113 6.96 6.53 -21.60
N LYS A 114 5.96 5.74 -21.97
CA LYS A 114 4.69 5.68 -21.25
C LYS A 114 4.93 5.18 -19.82
N PRO A 115 4.30 5.81 -18.80
CA PRO A 115 4.40 5.34 -17.42
C PRO A 115 3.99 3.87 -17.28
N GLY A 116 4.81 3.08 -16.58
CA GLY A 116 4.52 1.67 -16.28
C GLY A 116 3.47 1.52 -15.18
N ILE A 117 2.74 0.39 -15.21
CA ILE A 117 1.73 0.07 -14.19
C ILE A 117 2.44 -0.13 -12.83
N PRO A 118 1.96 0.52 -11.76
CA PRO A 118 2.59 0.40 -10.45
C PRO A 118 2.50 -1.05 -9.93
N HIS A 119 3.61 -1.52 -9.38
CA HIS A 119 3.73 -2.79 -8.64
C HIS A 119 4.82 -2.60 -7.57
N THR A 120 5.07 -3.63 -6.76
CA THR A 120 6.04 -3.61 -5.66
C THR A 120 7.19 -4.56 -5.91
#